data_AF-A0A0M9CGI2-F1
#
_entry.id   AF-A0A0M9CGI2-F1
#
_cell.length_a   1.000
_cell.length_b   1.000
_cell.length_c   1.000
_cell.angle_alpha   90.00
_cell.angle_beta   90.00
_cell.angle_gamma   90.00
#
_symmetry.space_group_name_H-M   'P 1'
#
loop_
_entity.id
_entity.type
_entity.pdbx_description
1 polymer ?
#
loop_
_entity_poly.entity_id
_entity_poly.type
_entity_poly.pdbx_seq_one_letter_code
_entity_poly.pdbx_strand_id
1 'polypeptide(L)'
;MELPFDKNISVSKLVSIFRSTSATYKFYWFWAILEAIESGKKTITKREIFARMISLSWYTVNYFKVSFGKQDVIQSAVEQIKELESLSIDSSQEHILSTLLITKNKETVSLLNHFDNNVPHKFLSPWLGSGSKSEIYDKSNDKFESVPYRLEKEYIEISDKWLPYFKVHIAFLKTYCYWNLTLFLQSRNPNVPDIPNKINRPIQRGSLSIHKTRFWDLVINEIGAVNCIYTNKTLKKGGYAVEHFIPYQFVAHDLMWNLIPADSSFNSKKSDKLPKFDDYFDSFYEIQKMGFDIIKTLRPKNKFLEHYLPLFPDQIFEKNKFEDHIRPMLSIAHNNGFQYLEI
;
A
#
# COMPACT_ATOMS: atom_id res chain seq x y z
N MET A 1 5.28 20.89 2.17
CA MET A 1 6.67 20.36 2.16
C MET A 1 7.46 21.19 1.18
N GLU A 2 8.47 21.90 1.66
CA GLU A 2 9.40 22.65 0.81
C GLU A 2 10.54 21.73 0.40
N LEU A 3 10.92 21.76 -0.88
CA LEU A 3 12.08 21.04 -1.38
C LEU A 3 13.34 21.91 -1.19
N PRO A 4 14.52 21.30 -0.97
CA PRO A 4 15.77 22.05 -0.81
C PRO A 4 16.00 23.02 -1.97
N PHE A 5 16.39 24.25 -1.66
CA PHE A 5 16.69 25.23 -2.70
C PHE A 5 17.99 24.90 -3.42
N ASP A 6 18.03 25.13 -4.72
CA ASP A 6 19.24 25.11 -5.53
C ASP A 6 19.13 26.21 -6.59
N LYS A 7 20.17 27.05 -6.68
CA LYS A 7 20.23 28.20 -7.59
C LYS A 7 20.38 27.83 -9.06
N ASN A 8 20.82 26.60 -9.35
CA ASN A 8 21.12 26.15 -10.70
C ASN A 8 19.93 25.47 -11.38
N ILE A 9 18.87 25.14 -10.62
CA ILE A 9 17.67 24.48 -11.10
C ILE A 9 16.40 25.21 -10.67
N SER A 10 15.29 24.89 -11.34
CA SER A 10 14.00 25.49 -11.04
C SER A 10 13.21 24.63 -10.04
N VAL A 11 13.60 24.69 -8.76
CA VAL A 11 12.94 23.93 -7.67
C VAL A 11 11.44 24.25 -7.59
N SER A 12 11.03 25.49 -7.83
CA SER A 12 9.62 25.89 -7.85
C SER A 12 8.80 25.13 -8.91
N LYS A 13 9.38 24.83 -10.08
CA LYS A 13 8.75 24.01 -11.11
C LYS A 13 8.67 22.55 -10.67
N LEU A 14 9.72 22.04 -10.03
CA LEU A 14 9.71 20.69 -9.45
C LEU A 14 8.60 20.52 -8.41
N VAL A 15 8.41 21.49 -7.51
CA VAL A 15 7.31 21.50 -6.52
C VAL A 15 5.92 21.54 -7.17
N SER A 16 5.83 21.91 -8.45
CA SER A 16 4.54 22.01 -9.15
C SER A 16 4.13 20.74 -9.92
N ILE A 17 5.00 19.73 -10.06
CA ILE A 17 4.75 18.53 -10.89
C ILE A 17 3.46 17.79 -10.54
N PHE A 18 3.04 17.84 -9.27
CA PHE A 18 1.85 17.17 -8.75
C PHE A 18 0.66 18.11 -8.49
N ARG A 19 0.72 19.40 -8.84
CA ARG A 19 -0.40 20.34 -8.64
C ARG A 19 -1.65 19.97 -9.45
N SER A 20 -1.47 19.30 -10.59
CA SER A 20 -2.57 18.82 -11.43
C SER A 20 -2.27 17.38 -11.87
N THR A 21 -2.99 16.45 -11.23
CA THR A 21 -2.90 15.00 -11.44
C THR A 21 -4.31 14.42 -11.53
N SER A 22 -4.63 13.77 -12.65
CA SER A 22 -5.88 13.02 -12.83
C SER A 22 -5.74 11.53 -12.50
N ALA A 23 -4.51 11.00 -12.59
CA ALA A 23 -4.14 9.60 -12.41
C ALA A 23 -2.76 9.50 -11.75
N THR A 24 -2.37 8.30 -11.31
CA THR A 24 -1.17 8.04 -10.51
C THR A 24 0.14 8.13 -11.28
N TYR A 25 0.08 8.20 -12.62
CA TYR A 25 1.27 8.05 -13.47
C TYR A 25 2.40 9.03 -13.18
N LYS A 26 2.12 10.29 -12.82
CA LYS A 26 3.18 11.26 -12.53
C LYS A 26 3.98 10.87 -11.29
N PHE A 27 3.30 10.35 -10.25
CA PHE A 27 3.95 9.95 -9.01
C PHE A 27 4.90 8.79 -9.26
N TYR A 28 4.39 7.72 -9.90
CA TYR A 28 5.19 6.53 -10.17
C TYR A 28 6.26 6.78 -11.24
N TRP A 29 6.02 7.64 -12.23
CA TRP A 29 7.04 8.05 -13.20
C TRP A 29 8.24 8.71 -12.53
N PHE A 30 7.98 9.73 -11.70
CA PHE A 30 9.07 10.43 -11.02
C PHE A 30 9.79 9.53 -10.01
N TRP A 31 9.03 8.74 -9.24
CA TRP A 31 9.61 7.79 -8.30
C TRP A 31 10.48 6.75 -9.01
N ALA A 32 10.04 6.19 -10.12
CA ALA A 32 10.82 5.25 -10.93
C ALA A 32 12.13 5.87 -11.45
N ILE A 33 12.11 7.14 -11.88
CA ILE A 33 13.32 7.87 -12.27
C ILE A 33 14.28 8.01 -11.08
N LEU A 34 13.76 8.39 -9.90
CA LEU A 34 14.58 8.52 -8.69
C LEU A 34 15.24 7.19 -8.33
N GLU A 35 14.52 6.06 -8.34
CA GLU A 35 15.16 4.75 -8.06
C GLU A 35 16.23 4.36 -9.08
N ALA A 36 16.03 4.68 -10.35
CA ALA A 36 17.04 4.43 -11.38
C ALA A 36 18.30 5.30 -11.16
N ILE A 37 18.13 6.58 -10.77
CA ILE A 37 19.25 7.47 -10.42
C ILE A 37 19.99 6.96 -9.17
N GLU A 38 19.26 6.50 -8.16
CA GLU A 38 19.83 5.88 -6.96
C GLU A 38 20.64 4.63 -7.30
N SER A 39 20.20 3.87 -8.31
CA SER A 39 20.93 2.74 -8.90
C SER A 39 22.12 3.18 -9.80
N GLY A 40 22.48 4.46 -9.81
CA GLY A 40 23.63 5.01 -10.52
C GLY A 40 23.37 5.41 -11.98
N LYS A 41 22.12 5.38 -12.47
CA LYS A 41 21.82 5.62 -13.90
C LYS A 41 21.63 7.10 -14.21
N LYS A 42 22.29 7.57 -15.27
CA LYS A 42 22.04 8.87 -15.93
C LYS A 42 21.14 8.73 -17.15
N THR A 43 21.32 7.64 -17.90
CA THR A 43 20.48 7.29 -19.05
C THR A 43 19.62 6.10 -18.66
N ILE A 44 18.30 6.23 -18.80
CA ILE A 44 17.33 5.24 -18.32
C ILE A 44 16.41 4.88 -19.47
N THR A 45 16.32 3.59 -19.81
CA THR A 45 15.40 3.15 -20.86
C THR A 45 13.96 3.36 -20.41
N LYS A 46 13.08 3.72 -21.34
CA LYS A 46 11.64 3.83 -21.05
C LYS A 46 11.08 2.52 -20.52
N ARG A 47 11.54 1.41 -21.08
CA ARG A 47 11.21 0.06 -20.62
C ARG A 47 11.48 -0.12 -19.13
N GLU A 48 12.65 0.31 -18.67
CA GLU A 48 12.99 0.24 -17.25
C GLU A 48 12.10 1.13 -16.39
N ILE A 49 11.82 2.37 -16.82
CA ILE A 49 10.96 3.28 -16.06
C ILE A 49 9.56 2.69 -15.92
N PHE A 50 8.98 2.18 -17.02
CA PHE A 50 7.66 1.56 -17.00
C PHE A 50 7.62 0.30 -16.13
N ALA A 51 8.65 -0.55 -16.21
CA ALA A 51 8.77 -1.72 -15.35
C ALA A 51 8.85 -1.32 -13.86
N ARG A 52 9.63 -0.28 -13.52
CA ARG A 52 9.71 0.27 -12.17
C ARG A 52 8.37 0.81 -11.69
N MET A 53 7.63 1.53 -12.54
CA MET A 53 6.28 2.04 -12.22
C MET A 53 5.32 0.92 -11.81
N ILE A 54 5.35 -0.23 -12.50
CA ILE A 54 4.55 -1.41 -12.14
C ILE A 54 5.05 -2.07 -10.85
N SER A 55 6.38 -2.21 -10.70
CA SER A 55 6.94 -2.83 -9.50
C SER A 55 6.66 -2.02 -8.22
N LEU A 56 6.67 -0.69 -8.31
CA LEU A 56 6.43 0.24 -7.20
C LEU A 56 4.96 0.27 -6.76
N SER A 57 4.01 0.06 -7.68
CA SER A 57 2.58 0.07 -7.39
C SER A 57 2.01 -1.31 -7.05
N TRP A 58 2.82 -2.37 -7.22
CA TRP A 58 2.39 -3.76 -7.16
C TRP A 58 1.61 -4.11 -5.90
N TYR A 59 2.19 -3.83 -4.73
CA TYR A 59 1.56 -4.18 -3.46
C TYR A 59 0.38 -3.30 -3.13
N THR A 60 0.43 -2.01 -3.48
CA THR A 60 -0.67 -1.08 -3.26
C THR A 60 -1.95 -1.57 -3.96
N VAL A 61 -1.81 -2.08 -5.18
CA VAL A 61 -2.91 -2.61 -5.99
C VAL A 61 -3.26 -4.05 -5.61
N ASN A 62 -2.31 -4.98 -5.65
CA ASN A 62 -2.61 -6.41 -5.55
C ASN A 62 -2.77 -6.90 -4.10
N TYR A 63 -1.95 -6.39 -3.18
CA TYR A 63 -1.90 -6.87 -1.81
C TYR A 63 -2.83 -6.10 -0.87
N PHE A 64 -2.81 -4.77 -0.94
CA PHE A 64 -3.66 -3.90 -0.13
C PHE A 64 -4.99 -3.54 -0.79
N LYS A 65 -5.13 -3.79 -2.10
CA LYS A 65 -6.35 -3.51 -2.89
C LYS A 65 -6.84 -2.07 -2.79
N VAL A 66 -5.89 -1.12 -2.73
CA VAL A 66 -6.20 0.30 -2.75
C VAL A 66 -6.55 0.71 -4.18
N SER A 67 -7.68 1.38 -4.35
CA SER A 67 -8.10 1.87 -5.67
C SER A 67 -7.29 3.09 -6.10
N PHE A 68 -6.77 3.09 -7.32
CA PHE A 68 -6.19 4.28 -7.96
C PHE A 68 -7.26 5.11 -8.69
N GLY A 69 -8.50 4.61 -8.71
CA GLY A 69 -9.62 5.13 -9.48
C GLY A 69 -9.84 4.37 -10.78
N LYS A 70 -11.11 4.28 -11.21
CA LYS A 70 -11.56 3.43 -12.33
C LYS A 70 -10.82 3.64 -13.66
N GLN A 71 -10.29 4.84 -13.90
CA GLN A 71 -9.62 5.20 -15.16
C GLN A 71 -8.09 5.13 -15.05
N ASP A 72 -7.55 4.66 -13.93
CA ASP A 72 -6.11 4.61 -13.75
C ASP A 72 -5.48 3.43 -14.51
N VAL A 73 -4.63 3.77 -15.49
CA VAL A 73 -3.99 2.79 -16.36
C VAL A 73 -2.93 1.96 -15.64
N ILE A 74 -2.28 2.50 -14.60
CA ILE A 74 -1.29 1.74 -13.82
C ILE A 74 -1.99 0.60 -13.08
N GLN A 75 -3.13 0.88 -12.42
CA GLN A 75 -3.87 -0.17 -11.73
C GLN A 75 -4.26 -1.31 -12.69
N SER A 76 -4.88 -0.96 -13.83
CA SER A 76 -5.30 -1.96 -14.81
C SER A 76 -4.11 -2.75 -15.38
N ALA A 77 -2.96 -2.09 -15.61
CA ALA A 77 -1.75 -2.77 -16.08
C ALA A 77 -1.19 -3.72 -15.02
N VAL A 78 -1.15 -3.33 -13.74
CA VAL A 78 -0.68 -4.18 -12.64
C VAL A 78 -1.53 -5.45 -12.52
N GLU A 79 -2.86 -5.31 -12.57
CA GLU A 79 -3.80 -6.44 -12.49
C GLU A 79 -3.61 -7.42 -13.66
N GLN A 80 -3.48 -6.92 -14.89
CA GLN A 80 -3.27 -7.75 -16.08
C GLN A 80 -1.89 -8.41 -16.11
N ILE A 81 -0.84 -7.66 -15.81
CA ILE A 81 0.55 -8.16 -15.81
C ILE A 81 0.74 -9.29 -14.81
N LYS A 82 0.06 -9.23 -13.65
CA LYS A 82 0.05 -10.32 -12.66
C LYS A 82 -0.34 -11.66 -13.28
N GLU A 83 -1.42 -11.69 -14.05
CA GLU A 83 -1.88 -12.90 -14.71
C GLU A 83 -0.97 -13.28 -15.90
N LEU A 84 -0.63 -12.31 -16.76
CA LEU A 84 0.16 -12.53 -17.98
C LEU A 84 1.58 -13.05 -17.71
N GLU A 85 2.20 -12.63 -16.60
CA GLU A 85 3.54 -13.04 -16.19
C GLU A 85 3.50 -14.10 -15.06
N SER A 86 2.31 -14.53 -14.64
CA SER A 86 2.12 -15.50 -13.53
C SER A 86 2.86 -15.09 -12.25
N LEU A 87 2.88 -13.79 -11.94
CA LEU A 87 3.56 -13.25 -10.78
C LEU A 87 2.66 -13.37 -9.53
N SER A 88 3.24 -13.82 -8.42
CA SER A 88 2.54 -13.84 -7.13
C SER A 88 2.30 -12.42 -6.60
N ILE A 89 1.21 -12.25 -5.84
CA ILE A 89 0.94 -11.01 -5.08
C ILE A 89 2.09 -10.67 -4.12
N ASP A 90 2.78 -11.68 -3.60
CA ASP A 90 3.91 -11.51 -2.68
C ASP A 90 5.27 -11.32 -3.37
N SER A 91 5.33 -11.34 -4.71
CA SER A 91 6.58 -11.15 -5.48
C SER A 91 7.30 -9.88 -5.07
N SER A 92 8.62 -9.95 -4.85
CA SER A 92 9.40 -8.77 -4.48
C SER A 92 9.48 -7.76 -5.63
N GLN A 93 9.71 -6.49 -5.29
CA GLN A 93 9.86 -5.42 -6.28
C GLN A 93 10.99 -5.73 -7.27
N GLU A 94 12.11 -6.28 -6.79
CA GLU A 94 13.26 -6.66 -7.60
C GLU A 94 12.92 -7.79 -8.56
N HIS A 95 12.18 -8.80 -8.08
CA HIS A 95 11.76 -9.92 -8.92
C HIS A 95 10.84 -9.43 -10.05
N ILE A 96 9.81 -8.65 -9.71
CA ILE A 96 8.88 -8.05 -10.70
C ILE A 96 9.65 -7.22 -11.71
N LEU A 97 10.53 -6.32 -11.25
CA LEU A 97 11.34 -5.48 -12.14
C LEU A 97 12.18 -6.34 -13.10
N SER A 98 12.89 -7.35 -12.59
CA SER A 98 13.73 -8.22 -13.40
C SER A 98 12.93 -8.98 -14.47
N THR A 99 11.75 -9.50 -14.11
CA THR A 99 10.83 -10.18 -15.04
C THR A 99 10.36 -9.24 -16.15
N LEU A 100 9.92 -8.03 -15.79
CA LEU A 100 9.40 -7.07 -16.77
C LEU A 100 10.48 -6.48 -17.70
N LEU A 101 11.73 -6.44 -17.25
CA LEU A 101 12.85 -6.02 -18.10
C LEU A 101 13.16 -7.05 -19.20
N ILE A 102 13.01 -8.35 -18.92
CA ILE A 102 13.40 -9.42 -19.86
C ILE A 102 12.22 -10.10 -20.57
N THR A 103 10.98 -9.82 -20.15
CA THR A 103 9.80 -10.49 -20.72
C THR A 103 9.69 -10.28 -22.23
N LYS A 104 9.32 -11.36 -22.91
CA LYS A 104 9.00 -11.40 -24.35
C LYS A 104 7.50 -11.48 -24.60
N ASN A 105 6.67 -11.48 -23.54
CA ASN A 105 5.22 -11.48 -23.66
C ASN A 105 4.78 -10.18 -24.36
N LYS A 106 4.18 -10.32 -25.54
CA LYS A 106 3.79 -9.18 -26.39
C LYS A 106 2.73 -8.30 -25.72
N GLU A 107 1.83 -8.89 -24.94
CA GLU A 107 0.77 -8.18 -24.24
C GLU A 107 1.34 -7.36 -23.08
N THR A 108 2.21 -7.97 -22.25
CA THR A 108 2.95 -7.23 -21.22
C THR A 108 3.77 -6.10 -21.81
N VAL A 109 4.43 -6.35 -22.96
CA VAL A 109 5.19 -5.30 -23.66
C VAL A 109 4.29 -4.17 -24.13
N SER A 110 3.12 -4.48 -24.68
CA SER A 110 2.12 -3.49 -25.09
C SER A 110 1.62 -2.65 -23.92
N LEU A 111 1.29 -3.28 -22.78
CA LEU A 111 0.83 -2.59 -21.57
C LEU A 111 1.87 -1.60 -21.05
N LEU A 112 3.15 -2.01 -21.01
CA LEU A 112 4.24 -1.13 -20.57
C LEU A 112 4.45 0.03 -21.55
N ASN A 113 4.45 -0.24 -22.86
CA ASN A 113 4.64 0.79 -23.88
C ASN A 113 3.48 1.80 -23.95
N HIS A 114 2.28 1.43 -23.48
CA HIS A 114 1.14 2.34 -23.42
C HIS A 114 1.45 3.61 -22.61
N PHE A 115 2.29 3.51 -21.57
CA PHE A 115 2.67 4.67 -20.76
C PHE A 115 3.43 5.74 -21.57
N ASP A 116 4.15 5.36 -22.63
CA ASP A 116 4.88 6.30 -23.50
C ASP A 116 3.96 7.26 -24.28
N ASN A 117 2.66 6.96 -24.36
CA ASN A 117 1.70 7.80 -25.07
C ASN A 117 1.52 9.16 -24.39
N ASN A 118 1.54 9.20 -23.06
CA ASN A 118 1.14 10.39 -22.31
C ASN A 118 2.08 10.75 -21.15
N VAL A 119 2.75 9.78 -20.54
CA VAL A 119 3.48 10.00 -19.29
C VAL A 119 4.69 10.93 -19.45
N PRO A 120 5.64 10.64 -20.37
CA PRO A 120 6.95 11.31 -20.32
C PRO A 120 6.88 12.80 -20.64
N HIS A 121 6.06 13.18 -21.63
CA HIS A 121 5.92 14.56 -22.08
C HIS A 121 5.00 15.40 -21.17
N LYS A 122 3.93 14.82 -20.61
CA LYS A 122 3.04 15.54 -19.67
C LYS A 122 3.70 15.81 -18.32
N PHE A 123 4.67 15.00 -17.93
CA PHE A 123 5.44 15.27 -16.71
C PHE A 123 6.28 16.55 -16.81
N LEU A 124 6.81 16.88 -18.00
CA LEU A 124 7.63 18.06 -18.24
C LEU A 124 6.82 19.37 -18.39
N SER A 125 5.49 19.34 -18.25
CA SER A 125 4.65 20.52 -18.47
C SER A 125 5.00 21.74 -17.61
N PRO A 126 5.48 21.62 -16.35
CA PRO A 126 5.94 22.79 -15.59
C PRO A 126 7.13 23.53 -16.22
N TRP A 127 7.96 22.83 -17.01
CA TRP A 127 9.13 23.41 -17.65
C TRP A 127 8.86 23.86 -19.07
N LEU A 128 8.12 23.07 -19.82
CA LEU A 128 7.97 23.21 -21.28
C LEU A 128 6.58 23.66 -21.73
N GLY A 129 5.62 23.75 -20.80
CA GLY A 129 4.21 23.99 -21.10
C GLY A 129 3.49 22.75 -21.64
N SER A 130 2.26 22.94 -22.07
CA SER A 130 1.49 21.93 -22.81
C SER A 130 1.86 21.96 -24.30
N GLY A 131 1.78 20.83 -24.98
CA GLY A 131 2.08 20.70 -26.41
C GLY A 131 1.92 19.27 -26.90
N SER A 132 2.10 19.06 -28.20
CA SER A 132 2.09 17.71 -28.78
C SER A 132 3.30 16.89 -28.30
N LYS A 133 3.23 15.55 -28.42
CA LYS A 133 4.34 14.67 -28.03
C LYS A 133 5.64 15.06 -28.75
N SER A 134 5.60 15.28 -30.06
CA SER A 134 6.79 15.66 -30.85
C SER A 134 7.38 16.98 -30.38
N GLU A 135 6.55 18.02 -30.24
CA GLU A 135 7.01 19.34 -29.79
C GLU A 135 7.71 19.29 -28.44
N ILE A 136 7.21 18.49 -27.50
CA ILE A 136 7.82 18.39 -26.17
C ILE A 136 9.14 17.62 -26.24
N TYR A 137 9.29 16.65 -27.14
CA TYR A 137 10.57 15.96 -27.35
C TYR A 137 11.62 16.92 -27.89
N ASP A 138 11.27 17.68 -28.94
CA ASP A 138 12.16 18.69 -29.54
C ASP A 138 12.55 19.76 -28.49
N LYS A 139 11.56 20.33 -27.79
CA LYS A 139 11.80 21.32 -26.72
C LYS A 139 12.66 20.77 -25.57
N SER A 140 12.51 19.49 -25.21
CA SER A 140 13.30 18.87 -24.14
C SER A 140 14.76 18.72 -24.54
N ASN A 141 15.05 18.54 -25.83
CA ASN A 141 16.40 18.52 -26.39
C ASN A 141 16.98 19.93 -26.46
N ASP A 142 16.26 20.88 -27.05
CA ASP A 142 16.71 22.28 -27.20
C ASP A 142 17.01 22.95 -25.85
N LYS A 143 16.22 22.60 -24.82
CA LYS A 143 16.31 23.18 -23.47
C LYS A 143 16.84 22.19 -22.45
N PHE A 144 17.67 21.22 -22.85
CA PHE A 144 18.10 20.10 -22.01
C PHE A 144 18.65 20.55 -20.64
N GLU A 145 19.46 21.61 -20.62
CA GLU A 145 20.02 22.18 -19.39
C GLU A 145 19.00 22.84 -18.45
N SER A 146 17.77 23.10 -18.91
CA SER A 146 16.71 23.75 -18.12
C SER A 146 15.65 22.78 -17.61
N VAL A 147 15.69 21.52 -18.06
CA VAL A 147 14.71 20.46 -17.73
C VAL A 147 15.40 19.33 -16.96
N PRO A 148 14.66 18.56 -16.16
CA PRO A 148 15.25 17.44 -15.41
C PRO A 148 15.85 16.36 -16.32
N TYR A 149 15.28 16.16 -17.50
CA TYR A 149 15.74 15.18 -18.49
C TYR A 149 15.30 15.56 -19.90
N ARG A 150 16.04 15.08 -20.91
CA ARG A 150 15.59 15.08 -22.31
C ARG A 150 14.87 13.79 -22.66
N LEU A 151 13.93 13.88 -23.59
CA LEU A 151 13.15 12.76 -24.08
C LEU A 151 13.73 12.24 -25.40
N GLU A 152 14.15 10.99 -25.38
CA GLU A 152 14.58 10.24 -26.56
C GLU A 152 13.57 9.16 -26.91
N LYS A 153 13.69 8.56 -28.10
CA LYS A 153 12.71 7.55 -28.54
C LYS A 153 12.62 6.36 -27.58
N GLU A 154 13.75 5.85 -27.12
CA GLU A 154 13.82 4.61 -26.30
C GLU A 154 14.23 4.86 -24.84
N TYR A 155 14.69 6.07 -24.51
CA TYR A 155 15.25 6.38 -23.20
C TYR A 155 14.98 7.84 -22.80
N ILE A 156 15.32 8.16 -21.57
CA ILE A 156 15.53 9.54 -21.12
C ILE A 156 16.98 9.68 -20.66
N GLU A 157 17.51 10.89 -20.77
CA GLU A 157 18.81 11.23 -20.20
C GLU A 157 18.63 12.37 -19.21
N ILE A 158 19.14 12.18 -17.99
CA ILE A 158 19.08 13.17 -16.92
C ILE A 158 20.11 14.28 -17.20
N SER A 159 19.68 15.53 -17.07
CA SER A 159 20.56 16.70 -17.24
C SER A 159 21.67 16.75 -16.20
N ASP A 160 22.86 17.18 -16.58
CA ASP A 160 24.00 17.35 -15.67
C ASP A 160 23.76 18.39 -14.57
N LYS A 161 22.86 19.35 -14.78
CA LYS A 161 22.45 20.29 -13.72
C LYS A 161 21.52 19.67 -12.69
N TRP A 162 20.67 18.75 -13.11
CA TRP A 162 19.66 18.14 -12.23
C TRP A 162 20.14 16.89 -11.52
N LEU A 163 21.04 16.12 -12.14
CA LEU A 163 21.54 14.86 -11.59
C LEU A 163 22.16 15.02 -10.19
N PRO A 164 23.02 16.02 -9.89
CA PRO A 164 23.57 16.23 -8.55
C PRO A 164 22.46 16.50 -7.53
N TYR A 165 21.51 17.37 -7.87
CA TYR A 165 20.38 17.70 -6.99
C TYR A 165 19.54 16.47 -6.67
N PHE A 166 19.20 15.66 -7.68
CA PHE A 166 18.47 14.41 -7.48
C PHE A 166 19.23 13.42 -6.60
N LYS A 167 20.54 13.24 -6.80
CA LYS A 167 21.36 12.33 -5.99
C LYS A 167 21.46 12.78 -4.53
N VAL A 168 21.72 14.07 -4.29
CA VAL A 168 21.89 14.62 -2.93
C VAL A 168 20.58 14.60 -2.15
N HIS A 169 19.45 14.87 -2.81
CA HIS A 169 18.15 15.01 -2.14
C HIS A 169 17.19 13.84 -2.38
N ILE A 170 17.69 12.69 -2.79
CA ILE A 170 16.87 11.57 -3.28
C ILE A 170 15.84 11.09 -2.25
N ALA A 171 16.22 11.01 -0.98
CA ALA A 171 15.33 10.62 0.12
C ALA A 171 14.17 11.62 0.26
N PHE A 172 14.45 12.92 0.29
CA PHE A 172 13.43 13.97 0.37
C PHE A 172 12.49 13.95 -0.85
N LEU A 173 13.02 13.70 -2.04
CA LEU A 173 12.23 13.63 -3.27
C LEU A 173 11.30 12.40 -3.28
N LYS A 174 11.79 11.24 -2.81
CA LYS A 174 10.94 10.05 -2.61
C LYS A 174 9.87 10.30 -1.55
N THR A 175 10.20 10.95 -0.43
CA THR A 175 9.20 11.36 0.58
C THR A 175 8.17 12.33 -0.01
N TYR A 176 8.59 13.25 -0.88
CA TYR A 176 7.69 14.16 -1.57
C TYR A 176 6.74 13.42 -2.53
N CYS A 177 7.24 12.44 -3.30
CA CYS A 177 6.39 11.53 -4.10
C CYS A 177 5.40 10.78 -3.21
N TYR A 178 5.89 10.15 -2.13
CA TYR A 178 5.09 9.38 -1.19
C TYR A 178 3.97 10.21 -0.55
N TRP A 179 4.28 11.43 -0.10
CA TRP A 179 3.30 12.32 0.52
C TRP A 179 2.19 12.71 -0.45
N ASN A 180 2.54 13.17 -1.65
CA ASN A 180 1.53 13.58 -2.62
C ASN A 180 0.72 12.38 -3.17
N LEU A 181 1.35 11.22 -3.33
CA LEU A 181 0.65 9.97 -3.67
C LEU A 181 -0.32 9.56 -2.56
N THR A 182 0.09 9.63 -1.29
CA THR A 182 -0.78 9.38 -0.13
C THR A 182 -2.03 10.24 -0.18
N LEU A 183 -1.89 11.55 -0.38
CA LEU A 183 -3.04 12.46 -0.48
C LEU A 183 -3.94 12.12 -1.68
N PHE A 184 -3.34 11.79 -2.82
CA PHE A 184 -4.07 11.42 -4.04
C PHE A 184 -4.88 10.13 -3.87
N LEU A 185 -4.32 9.13 -3.18
CA LEU A 185 -4.97 7.87 -2.90
C LEU A 185 -6.02 8.03 -1.80
N GLN A 186 -5.75 8.80 -0.76
CA GLN A 186 -6.72 9.07 0.32
C GLN A 186 -8.01 9.70 -0.21
N SER A 187 -7.91 10.64 -1.16
CA SER A 187 -9.10 11.29 -1.74
C SER A 187 -9.98 10.33 -2.56
N ARG A 188 -9.43 9.20 -3.02
CA ARG A 188 -10.13 8.17 -3.80
C ARG A 188 -10.58 6.99 -2.95
N ASN A 189 -10.03 6.86 -1.75
CA ASN A 189 -10.31 5.78 -0.82
C ASN A 189 -10.66 6.37 0.56
N PRO A 190 -11.69 7.25 0.66
CA PRO A 190 -11.95 8.01 1.88
C PRO A 190 -12.23 7.14 3.10
N ASN A 191 -12.77 5.94 2.89
CA ASN A 191 -13.16 5.02 3.96
C ASN A 191 -12.18 3.84 4.14
N VAL A 192 -11.10 3.78 3.36
CA VAL A 192 -10.07 2.75 3.55
C VAL A 192 -9.12 3.27 4.63
N PRO A 193 -8.92 2.52 5.74
CA PRO A 193 -8.06 2.98 6.81
C PRO A 193 -6.60 3.03 6.33
N ASP A 194 -5.78 3.85 6.98
CA ASP A 194 -4.31 3.77 6.93
C ASP A 194 -3.69 3.60 5.52
N ILE A 195 -4.11 4.45 4.58
CA ILE A 195 -3.52 4.55 3.23
C ILE A 195 -1.99 4.75 3.24
N PRO A 196 -1.40 5.57 4.13
CA PRO A 196 0.06 5.77 4.16
C PRO A 196 0.83 4.44 4.27
N ASN A 197 0.40 3.53 5.15
CA ASN A 197 1.07 2.22 5.34
C ASN A 197 0.71 1.18 4.26
N LYS A 198 -0.13 1.54 3.28
CA LYS A 198 -0.54 0.67 2.15
C LYS A 198 0.20 0.97 0.84
N ILE A 199 0.99 2.05 0.78
CA ILE A 199 1.76 2.37 -0.43
C ILE A 199 2.96 1.44 -0.56
N ASN A 200 3.68 1.19 0.53
CA ASN A 200 4.82 0.27 0.55
C ASN A 200 4.49 -0.93 1.45
N ARG A 201 4.70 -2.15 0.94
CA ARG A 201 4.60 -3.33 1.81
C ARG A 201 5.79 -3.35 2.76
N PRO A 202 5.58 -3.48 4.08
CA PRO A 202 6.69 -3.68 5.00
C PRO A 202 7.42 -4.98 4.63
N ILE A 203 8.76 -4.92 4.61
CA ILE A 203 9.64 -6.03 4.22
C ILE A 203 9.34 -7.29 5.05
N GLN A 204 8.93 -7.12 6.31
CA GLN A 204 8.36 -8.17 7.16
C GLN A 204 7.12 -7.64 7.89
N ARG A 205 6.06 -8.45 7.98
CA ARG A 205 4.99 -8.19 8.95
C ARG A 205 5.55 -8.39 10.37
N GLY A 206 5.13 -7.54 11.30
CA GLY A 206 5.46 -7.72 12.72
C GLY A 206 4.93 -9.06 13.24
N SER A 207 5.62 -9.63 14.23
CA SER A 207 5.14 -10.84 14.91
C SER A 207 3.99 -10.50 15.88
N LEU A 208 2.91 -11.27 15.83
CA LEU A 208 1.80 -11.20 16.80
C LEU A 208 2.10 -11.91 18.14
N SER A 209 3.36 -12.32 18.37
CA SER A 209 3.78 -13.01 19.60
C SER A 209 3.51 -12.19 20.87
N ILE A 210 3.64 -10.86 20.80
CA ILE A 210 3.38 -9.99 21.95
C ILE A 210 1.88 -9.93 22.27
N HIS A 211 1.01 -9.90 21.25
CA HIS A 211 -0.44 -9.97 21.43
C HIS A 211 -0.86 -11.30 22.04
N LYS A 212 -0.20 -12.39 21.62
CA LYS A 212 -0.40 -13.72 22.21
C LYS A 212 -0.01 -13.71 23.69
N THR A 213 1.26 -13.42 23.98
CA THR A 213 1.85 -13.62 25.31
C THR A 213 1.42 -12.57 26.35
N ARG A 214 1.18 -11.32 25.95
CA ARG A 214 0.85 -10.22 26.88
C ARG A 214 -0.65 -9.86 26.91
N PHE A 215 -1.50 -10.58 26.19
CA PHE A 215 -2.96 -10.42 26.27
C PHE A 215 -3.66 -11.77 26.34
N TRP A 216 -3.70 -12.53 25.24
CA TRP A 216 -4.52 -13.74 25.17
C TRP A 216 -4.05 -14.88 26.07
N ASP A 217 -2.74 -15.05 26.27
CA ASP A 217 -2.21 -16.02 27.23
C ASP A 217 -2.60 -15.67 28.67
N LEU A 218 -2.72 -14.38 29.00
CA LEU A 218 -3.19 -13.94 30.33
C LEU A 218 -4.67 -14.26 30.50
N VAL A 219 -5.49 -13.95 29.48
CA VAL A 219 -6.91 -14.30 29.45
C VAL A 219 -7.11 -15.80 29.64
N ILE A 220 -6.43 -16.62 28.83
CA ILE A 220 -6.57 -18.08 28.87
C ILE A 220 -6.03 -18.67 30.18
N ASN A 221 -4.99 -18.09 30.80
CA ASN A 221 -4.55 -18.56 32.12
C ASN A 221 -5.60 -18.32 33.20
N GLU A 222 -6.38 -17.24 33.10
CA GLU A 222 -7.41 -16.89 34.09
C GLU A 222 -8.62 -17.84 34.01
N ILE A 223 -9.07 -18.20 32.80
CA ILE A 223 -10.30 -18.98 32.58
C ILE A 223 -10.05 -20.42 32.09
N GLY A 224 -8.79 -20.82 31.95
CA GLY A 224 -8.34 -22.14 31.52
C GLY A 224 -8.36 -22.39 30.02
N ALA A 225 -9.40 -21.95 29.30
CA ALA A 225 -9.52 -22.11 27.84
C ALA A 225 -10.54 -21.15 27.22
N VAL A 226 -10.46 -20.96 25.90
CA VAL A 226 -11.49 -20.29 25.08
C VAL A 226 -11.86 -21.17 23.89
N ASN A 227 -13.04 -21.01 23.31
CA ASN A 227 -13.39 -21.71 22.07
C ASN A 227 -13.06 -20.84 20.84
N CYS A 228 -12.52 -21.46 19.80
CA CYS A 228 -12.29 -20.80 18.51
C CYS A 228 -13.64 -20.37 17.91
N ILE A 229 -13.79 -19.09 17.53
CA ILE A 229 -15.04 -18.57 16.98
C ILE A 229 -15.43 -19.21 15.63
N TYR A 230 -14.45 -19.81 14.93
CA TYR A 230 -14.64 -20.39 13.60
C TYR A 230 -14.93 -21.88 13.62
N THR A 231 -14.26 -22.62 14.52
CA THR A 231 -14.30 -24.10 14.54
C THR A 231 -14.90 -24.66 15.82
N ASN A 232 -15.21 -23.82 16.80
CA ASN A 232 -15.63 -24.17 18.16
C ASN A 232 -14.65 -25.08 18.93
N LYS A 233 -13.44 -25.31 18.39
CA LYS A 233 -12.39 -26.07 19.06
C LYS A 233 -11.92 -25.34 20.31
N THR A 234 -11.78 -26.07 21.42
CA THR A 234 -11.21 -25.54 22.66
C THR A 234 -9.71 -25.23 22.49
N LEU A 235 -9.36 -23.98 22.74
CA LEU A 235 -8.03 -23.41 22.66
C LEU A 235 -7.47 -23.20 24.06
N LYS A 236 -6.35 -23.85 24.35
CA LYS A 236 -5.57 -23.68 25.58
C LYS A 236 -4.28 -22.91 25.28
N LYS A 237 -3.63 -22.40 26.32
CA LYS A 237 -2.34 -21.72 26.20
C LYS A 237 -1.35 -22.54 25.38
N GLY A 238 -0.67 -21.88 24.44
CA GLY A 238 0.22 -22.53 23.47
C GLY A 238 -0.48 -23.11 22.25
N GLY A 239 -1.72 -23.58 22.36
CA GLY A 239 -2.46 -24.31 21.31
C GLY A 239 -3.32 -23.47 20.36
N TYR A 240 -2.96 -22.21 20.12
CA TYR A 240 -3.68 -21.30 19.23
C TYR A 240 -2.75 -20.34 18.49
N ALA A 241 -3.23 -19.77 17.38
CA ALA A 241 -2.62 -18.62 16.72
C ALA A 241 -3.43 -17.34 17.01
N VAL A 242 -2.77 -16.19 16.98
CA VAL A 242 -3.48 -14.91 16.99
C VAL A 242 -3.82 -14.56 15.54
N GLU A 243 -5.09 -14.24 15.31
CA GLU A 243 -5.64 -14.00 13.97
C GLU A 243 -6.38 -12.66 13.92
N HIS A 244 -6.28 -11.98 12.76
CA HIS A 244 -7.08 -10.81 12.45
C HIS A 244 -8.49 -11.20 12.01
N PHE A 245 -9.51 -10.66 12.66
CA PHE A 245 -10.90 -10.85 12.23
C PHE A 245 -11.12 -10.19 10.87
N ILE A 246 -10.86 -8.89 10.76
CA ILE A 246 -10.77 -8.14 9.50
C ILE A 246 -9.32 -8.25 8.99
N PRO A 247 -9.07 -8.67 7.73
CA PRO A 247 -7.73 -8.92 7.21
C PRO A 247 -6.74 -7.77 7.44
N TYR A 248 -5.52 -8.10 7.84
CA TYR A 248 -4.42 -7.14 7.99
C TYR A 248 -4.22 -6.31 6.71
N GLN A 249 -4.36 -6.94 5.54
CA GLN A 249 -4.26 -6.30 4.24
C GLN A 249 -5.25 -5.13 4.07
N PHE A 250 -6.39 -5.16 4.75
CA PHE A 250 -7.34 -4.06 4.75
C PHE A 250 -7.05 -3.05 5.86
N VAL A 251 -6.85 -3.49 7.11
CA VAL A 251 -6.70 -2.56 8.25
C VAL A 251 -5.31 -1.93 8.38
N ALA A 252 -4.27 -2.62 7.91
CA ALA A 252 -2.83 -2.30 8.01
C ALA A 252 -2.30 -2.06 9.45
N HIS A 253 -2.97 -2.60 10.47
CA HIS A 253 -2.53 -2.49 11.86
C HIS A 253 -2.77 -3.78 12.65
N ASP A 254 -2.11 -3.87 13.81
CA ASP A 254 -2.26 -4.96 14.77
C ASP A 254 -2.95 -4.47 16.07
N LEU A 255 -4.00 -3.67 15.96
CA LEU A 255 -4.80 -3.24 17.10
C LEU A 255 -5.58 -4.43 17.71
N MET A 256 -5.63 -4.51 19.04
CA MET A 256 -6.09 -5.71 19.75
C MET A 256 -7.59 -5.98 19.53
N TRP A 257 -8.40 -4.94 19.34
CA TRP A 257 -9.84 -5.08 19.05
C TRP A 257 -10.12 -5.90 17.79
N ASN A 258 -9.14 -6.06 16.88
CA ASN A 258 -9.28 -6.86 15.68
C ASN A 258 -8.61 -8.24 15.79
N LEU A 259 -7.99 -8.58 16.93
CA LEU A 259 -7.12 -9.75 17.08
C LEU A 259 -7.69 -10.74 18.09
N ILE A 260 -7.84 -12.00 17.69
CA ILE A 260 -8.44 -13.07 18.50
C ILE A 260 -7.61 -14.34 18.50
N PRO A 261 -7.79 -15.24 19.48
CA PRO A 261 -7.25 -16.57 19.43
C PRO A 261 -8.06 -17.43 18.46
N ALA A 262 -7.38 -18.11 17.54
CA ALA A 262 -7.99 -18.97 16.54
C ALA A 262 -7.23 -20.30 16.37
N ASP A 263 -7.94 -21.31 15.85
CA ASP A 263 -7.35 -22.59 15.49
C ASP A 263 -6.39 -22.41 14.30
N SER A 264 -5.13 -22.82 14.48
CA SER A 264 -4.08 -22.59 13.48
C SER A 264 -4.35 -23.27 12.14
N SER A 265 -5.09 -24.39 12.13
CA SER A 265 -5.51 -25.08 10.90
C SER A 265 -6.56 -24.29 10.11
N PHE A 266 -7.40 -23.49 10.78
CA PHE A 266 -8.41 -22.67 10.13
C PHE A 266 -7.83 -21.34 9.62
N ASN A 267 -6.91 -20.74 10.37
CA ASN A 267 -6.24 -19.48 10.01
C ASN A 267 -5.62 -19.52 8.60
N SER A 268 -5.04 -20.67 8.19
CA SER A 268 -4.54 -20.84 6.82
C SER A 268 -5.63 -20.92 5.76
N LYS A 269 -6.82 -21.45 6.08
CA LYS A 269 -7.99 -21.47 5.17
C LYS A 269 -8.58 -20.06 5.05
N LYS A 270 -8.60 -19.29 6.15
CA LYS A 270 -9.14 -17.92 6.15
C LYS A 270 -8.27 -16.95 5.38
N SER A 271 -6.96 -16.92 5.62
CA SER A 271 -6.03 -16.02 4.93
C SER A 271 -6.52 -14.56 4.95
N ASP A 272 -6.71 -13.93 3.78
CA ASP A 272 -7.21 -12.57 3.61
C ASP A 272 -8.74 -12.49 3.37
N LYS A 273 -9.48 -13.59 3.56
CA LYS A 273 -10.94 -13.62 3.38
C LYS A 273 -11.67 -12.98 4.56
N LEU A 274 -12.82 -12.39 4.25
CA LEU A 274 -13.70 -11.73 5.20
C LEU A 274 -14.63 -12.76 5.88
N PRO A 275 -14.76 -12.75 7.22
CA PRO A 275 -15.81 -13.50 7.89
C PRO A 275 -17.18 -12.91 7.53
N LYS A 276 -18.18 -13.78 7.34
CA LYS A 276 -19.58 -13.35 7.19
C LYS A 276 -20.05 -12.74 8.50
N PHE A 277 -20.60 -11.53 8.45
CA PHE A 277 -20.95 -10.79 9.66
C PHE A 277 -21.96 -11.56 10.52
N ASP A 278 -23.08 -11.98 9.92
CA ASP A 278 -24.19 -12.60 10.66
C ASP A 278 -23.82 -13.95 11.28
N ASP A 279 -22.82 -14.65 10.73
CA ASP A 279 -22.37 -15.94 11.23
C ASP A 279 -21.36 -15.81 12.39
N TYR A 280 -20.53 -14.77 12.39
CA TYR A 280 -19.34 -14.71 13.26
C TYR A 280 -19.27 -13.50 14.20
N PHE A 281 -20.04 -12.44 13.97
CA PHE A 281 -19.92 -11.20 14.76
C PHE A 281 -20.24 -11.41 16.24
N ASP A 282 -21.31 -12.15 16.57
CA ASP A 282 -21.71 -12.36 17.96
C ASP A 282 -20.61 -13.07 18.75
N SER A 283 -20.09 -14.19 18.22
CA SER A 283 -18.96 -14.91 18.83
C SER A 283 -17.69 -14.05 18.92
N PHE A 284 -17.45 -13.21 17.91
CA PHE A 284 -16.32 -12.27 17.90
C PHE A 284 -16.46 -11.17 18.97
N TYR A 285 -17.65 -10.62 19.14
CA TYR A 285 -17.95 -9.65 20.19
C TYR A 285 -17.76 -10.26 21.58
N GLU A 286 -18.34 -11.43 21.83
CA GLU A 286 -18.28 -12.06 23.16
C GLU A 286 -16.83 -12.37 23.57
N ILE A 287 -16.01 -12.91 22.66
CA ILE A 287 -14.60 -13.18 22.97
C ILE A 287 -13.79 -11.91 23.20
N GLN A 288 -14.03 -10.85 22.43
CA GLN A 288 -13.36 -9.56 22.59
C GLN A 288 -13.73 -8.89 23.92
N LYS A 289 -15.04 -8.84 24.24
CA LYS A 289 -15.53 -8.30 25.50
C LYS A 289 -14.95 -9.06 26.70
N MET A 290 -14.98 -10.39 26.66
CA MET A 290 -14.40 -11.25 27.69
C MET A 290 -12.91 -10.96 27.91
N GLY A 291 -12.13 -10.94 26.83
CA GLY A 291 -10.70 -10.65 26.88
C GLY A 291 -10.41 -9.26 27.45
N PHE A 292 -11.17 -8.26 27.00
CA PHE A 292 -11.07 -6.89 27.49
C PHE A 292 -11.37 -6.78 29.00
N ASP A 293 -12.49 -7.34 29.47
CA ASP A 293 -12.92 -7.27 30.87
C ASP A 293 -11.91 -7.97 31.81
N ILE A 294 -11.39 -9.13 31.39
CA ILE A 294 -10.37 -9.87 32.15
C ILE A 294 -9.06 -9.05 32.23
N ILE A 295 -8.58 -8.51 31.11
CA ILE A 295 -7.32 -7.75 31.11
C ILE A 295 -7.46 -6.43 31.87
N LYS A 296 -8.60 -5.74 31.73
CA LYS A 296 -8.91 -4.53 32.50
C LYS A 296 -8.85 -4.79 34.01
N THR A 297 -9.34 -5.95 34.45
CA THR A 297 -9.33 -6.35 35.87
C THR A 297 -7.94 -6.81 36.33
N LEU A 298 -7.30 -7.73 35.59
CA LEU A 298 -6.04 -8.37 35.99
C LEU A 298 -4.82 -7.47 35.81
N ARG A 299 -4.82 -6.63 34.76
CA ARG A 299 -3.71 -5.76 34.33
C ARG A 299 -4.23 -4.42 33.79
N PRO A 300 -4.81 -3.54 34.63
CA PRO A 300 -5.42 -2.28 34.19
C PRO A 300 -4.46 -1.30 33.46
N LYS A 301 -3.13 -1.50 33.61
CA LYS A 301 -2.09 -0.73 32.91
C LYS A 301 -1.56 -1.42 31.65
N ASN A 302 -2.23 -2.47 31.17
CA ASN A 302 -1.82 -3.17 29.95
C ASN A 302 -2.01 -2.25 28.75
N LYS A 303 -0.93 -1.99 28.01
CA LYS A 303 -0.93 -1.10 26.82
C LYS A 303 -1.94 -1.52 25.76
N PHE A 304 -2.31 -2.80 25.69
CA PHE A 304 -3.31 -3.26 24.73
C PHE A 304 -4.72 -2.74 25.02
N LEU A 305 -5.02 -2.29 26.24
CA LEU A 305 -6.27 -1.60 26.54
C LEU A 305 -6.37 -0.27 25.79
N GLU A 306 -5.24 0.39 25.51
CA GLU A 306 -5.20 1.63 24.72
C GLU A 306 -5.68 1.41 23.28
N HIS A 307 -5.51 0.19 22.75
CA HIS A 307 -5.93 -0.13 21.39
C HIS A 307 -7.45 -0.02 21.24
N TYR A 308 -8.23 -0.19 22.31
CA TYR A 308 -9.69 -0.11 22.31
C TYR A 308 -10.22 1.33 22.47
N LEU A 309 -9.39 2.29 22.88
CA LEU A 309 -9.82 3.67 23.14
C LEU A 309 -10.48 4.39 21.95
N PRO A 310 -10.08 4.17 20.68
CA PRO A 310 -10.79 4.77 19.54
C PRO A 310 -12.25 4.35 19.43
N LEU A 311 -12.63 3.20 20.02
CA LEU A 311 -13.99 2.64 19.99
C LEU A 311 -14.73 2.87 21.32
N PHE A 312 -14.00 2.74 22.43
CA PHE A 312 -14.53 2.78 23.80
C PHE A 312 -13.68 3.72 24.67
N PRO A 313 -13.80 5.05 24.50
CA PRO A 313 -12.97 6.02 25.22
C PRO A 313 -13.22 6.01 26.74
N ASP A 314 -14.42 5.65 27.16
CA ASP A 314 -14.84 5.43 28.55
C ASP A 314 -14.53 4.02 29.08
N GLN A 315 -13.92 3.18 28.24
CA GLN A 315 -13.62 1.77 28.53
C GLN A 315 -14.87 0.94 28.86
N ILE A 316 -16.03 1.31 28.31
CA ILE A 316 -17.25 0.51 28.38
C ILE A 316 -17.42 -0.22 27.04
N PHE A 317 -17.33 -1.54 27.06
CA PHE A 317 -17.40 -2.35 25.83
C PHE A 317 -18.86 -2.62 25.45
N GLU A 318 -19.40 -1.81 24.53
CA GLU A 318 -20.78 -1.88 24.08
C GLU A 318 -20.91 -2.59 22.72
N LYS A 319 -21.84 -3.54 22.61
CA LYS A 319 -22.08 -4.32 21.38
C LYS A 319 -22.38 -3.44 20.18
N ASN A 320 -23.32 -2.51 20.32
CA ASN A 320 -23.78 -1.65 19.23
C ASN A 320 -22.63 -0.79 18.66
N LYS A 321 -21.81 -0.18 19.52
CA LYS A 321 -20.62 0.59 19.10
C LYS A 321 -19.61 -0.29 18.35
N PHE A 322 -19.42 -1.54 18.79
CA PHE A 322 -18.52 -2.46 18.10
C PHE A 322 -19.08 -2.89 16.74
N GLU A 323 -20.38 -3.15 16.67
CA GLU A 323 -21.10 -3.48 15.44
C GLU A 323 -21.01 -2.34 14.42
N ASP A 324 -21.29 -1.11 14.85
CA ASP A 324 -21.21 0.10 14.03
C ASP A 324 -19.79 0.36 13.50
N HIS A 325 -18.77 -0.22 14.14
CA HIS A 325 -17.39 -0.17 13.65
C HIS A 325 -17.07 -1.32 12.69
N ILE A 326 -17.38 -2.56 13.08
CA ILE A 326 -16.98 -3.77 12.34
C ILE A 326 -17.77 -3.96 11.05
N ARG A 327 -19.09 -3.74 11.09
CA ARG A 327 -19.97 -3.98 9.93
C ARG A 327 -19.57 -3.12 8.73
N PRO A 328 -19.37 -1.79 8.87
CA PRO A 328 -18.92 -0.97 7.73
C PRO A 328 -17.55 -1.39 7.21
N MET A 329 -16.59 -1.76 8.07
CA MET A 329 -15.26 -2.17 7.61
C MET A 329 -15.31 -3.43 6.73
N LEU A 330 -16.13 -4.41 7.07
CA LEU A 330 -16.31 -5.59 6.22
C LEU A 330 -16.92 -5.21 4.85
N SER A 331 -17.93 -4.34 4.84
CA SER A 331 -18.53 -3.85 3.60
C SER A 331 -17.54 -3.07 2.74
N ILE A 332 -16.75 -2.18 3.34
CA ILE A 332 -15.74 -1.39 2.62
C ILE A 332 -14.63 -2.31 2.09
N ALA A 333 -14.15 -3.25 2.88
CA ALA A 333 -13.17 -4.23 2.43
C ALA A 333 -13.70 -5.04 1.24
N HIS A 334 -14.95 -5.50 1.30
CA HIS A 334 -15.55 -6.23 0.20
C HIS A 334 -15.63 -5.39 -1.08
N ASN A 335 -16.04 -4.13 -0.96
CA ASN A 335 -16.07 -3.18 -2.08
C ASN A 335 -14.68 -2.89 -2.68
N ASN A 336 -13.60 -3.11 -1.92
CA ASN A 336 -12.22 -3.04 -2.40
C ASN A 336 -11.71 -4.40 -2.93
N GLY A 337 -12.57 -5.40 -3.13
CA GLY A 337 -12.21 -6.68 -3.76
C GLY A 337 -11.71 -7.76 -2.80
N PHE A 338 -11.91 -7.61 -1.49
CA PHE A 338 -11.76 -8.72 -0.54
C PHE A 338 -12.96 -9.67 -0.64
N GLN A 339 -12.70 -10.97 -0.66
CA GLN A 339 -13.74 -12.00 -0.82
C GLN A 339 -14.20 -12.50 0.55
N TYR A 340 -15.49 -12.83 0.69
CA TYR A 340 -15.99 -13.49 1.88
C TYR A 340 -15.53 -14.94 1.95
N LEU A 341 -15.53 -15.50 3.16
CA LEU A 341 -15.38 -16.92 3.37
C LEU A 341 -16.55 -17.67 2.74
N GLU A 342 -16.23 -18.51 1.77
CA GLU A 342 -17.08 -19.61 1.33
C GLU A 342 -16.84 -20.78 2.29
N ILE A 343 -17.93 -21.29 2.87
CA ILE A 343 -17.89 -22.36 3.89
C ILE A 343 -17.51 -23.68 3.23
#